data_AF-A0A1H9SHX2-F1
#
_entry.id   AF-A0A1H9SHX2-F1
#
_cell.length_a   1.000
_cell.length_b   1.000
_cell.length_c   1.000
_cell.angle_alpha   90.00
_cell.angle_beta   90.00
_cell.angle_gamma   90.00
#
_symmetry.space_group_name_H-M   'P 1'
#
loop_
_entity.id
_entity.type
_entity.pdbx_description
1 polymer ?
#
loop_
_entity_poly.entity_id
_entity_poly.type
_entity_poly.pdbx_seq_one_letter_code
_entity_poly.pdbx_strand_id
1 'polypeptide(L)'
;MNDEYRRLQVKNALKAELDATVDERITRHLSVNHQNIIAGHHFAAASAECLDLYRDGYFLSTVMVSQAVAEGIFRFVLERNGRGRAGEKGDRQTVAKRLVTDGLISQECMGAFVQIWHSFRNDVHHMDPRVATISFPALAKRNIDDLATIEREIFSYRLDNGKLLPVQARYWDIQSDGTVPVFLRLHP
;
A
#
# COMPACT_ATOMS: atom_id res chain seq x y z
N MET A 1 -28.04 33.23 2.09
CA MET A 1 -26.70 33.38 1.47
C MET A 1 -26.80 32.74 0.09
N ASN A 2 -26.51 33.45 -1.00
CA ASN A 2 -26.66 32.92 -2.36
C ASN A 2 -25.70 31.73 -2.56
N ASP A 3 -26.20 30.60 -3.05
CA ASP A 3 -25.41 29.39 -3.30
C ASP A 3 -24.23 29.64 -4.25
N GLU A 4 -24.35 30.58 -5.18
CA GLU A 4 -23.24 31.00 -6.05
C GLU A 4 -22.08 31.63 -5.27
N TYR A 5 -22.41 32.48 -4.28
CA TYR A 5 -21.41 33.10 -3.42
C TYR A 5 -20.70 32.04 -2.57
N ARG A 6 -21.45 31.09 -2.00
CA ARG A 6 -20.87 29.97 -1.24
C ARG A 6 -19.94 29.10 -2.11
N ARG A 7 -20.35 28.79 -3.34
CA ARG A 7 -19.51 28.05 -4.29
C ARG A 7 -18.21 28.77 -4.60
N LEU A 8 -18.27 30.09 -4.80
CA LEU A 8 -17.07 30.91 -5.05
C LEU A 8 -16.12 30.90 -3.85
N GLN A 9 -16.64 31.03 -2.63
CA GLN A 9 -15.84 30.96 -1.41
C GLN A 9 -15.13 29.61 -1.26
N VAL A 10 -15.86 28.50 -1.43
CA VAL A 10 -15.27 27.15 -1.37
C VAL A 10 -14.20 26.96 -2.43
N LYS A 11 -14.47 27.39 -3.67
CA LYS A 11 -13.49 27.30 -4.77
C LYS A 11 -12.20 28.05 -4.45
N ASN A 12 -12.30 29.26 -3.91
CA ASN A 12 -11.14 30.06 -3.57
C ASN A 12 -10.34 29.46 -2.40
N ALA A 13 -11.03 28.92 -1.38
CA ALA A 13 -10.39 28.24 -0.27
C ALA A 13 -9.62 26.99 -0.73
N LEU A 14 -10.24 26.14 -1.56
CA LEU A 14 -9.60 24.93 -2.09
C LEU A 14 -8.38 25.24 -2.97
N LYS A 15 -8.45 26.31 -3.77
CA LYS A 15 -7.29 26.76 -4.57
C LYS A 15 -6.14 27.23 -3.69
N ALA A 16 -6.44 28.07 -2.70
CA ALA A 16 -5.43 28.56 -1.78
C ALA A 16 -4.75 27.42 -1.00
N GLU A 17 -5.51 26.41 -0.57
CA GLU A 17 -4.99 25.21 0.08
C GLU A 17 -4.07 24.39 -0.86
N LEU A 18 -4.49 24.21 -2.11
CA LEU A 18 -3.66 23.53 -3.12
C LEU A 18 -2.35 24.28 -3.34
N ASP A 19 -2.42 25.59 -3.61
CA ASP A 19 -1.25 26.43 -3.86
C ASP A 19 -0.30 26.43 -2.66
N ALA A 20 -0.84 26.42 -1.43
CA ALA A 20 -0.04 26.38 -0.21
C ALA A 20 0.64 25.02 0.05
N THR A 21 0.14 23.91 -0.54
CA THR A 21 0.63 22.55 -0.26
C THR A 21 1.33 21.89 -1.44
N VAL A 22 1.41 22.55 -2.60
CA VAL A 22 1.92 21.95 -3.85
C VAL A 22 3.36 21.47 -3.74
N ASP A 23 4.25 22.24 -3.13
CA ASP A 23 5.67 21.88 -3.00
C ASP A 23 5.87 20.67 -2.08
N GLU A 24 5.10 20.58 -1.01
CA GLU A 24 5.13 19.43 -0.12
C GLU A 24 4.56 18.18 -0.81
N ARG A 25 3.50 18.34 -1.61
CA ARG A 25 2.94 17.25 -2.44
C ARG A 25 4.00 16.76 -3.42
N ILE A 26 4.67 17.65 -4.16
CA ILE A 26 5.76 17.29 -5.08
C ILE A 26 6.85 16.53 -4.33
N THR A 27 7.28 17.03 -3.18
CA THR A 27 8.28 16.37 -2.34
C THR A 27 7.85 14.94 -1.99
N ARG A 28 6.58 14.74 -1.59
CA ARG A 28 6.05 13.42 -1.27
C ARG A 28 5.99 12.50 -2.49
N HIS A 29 5.61 12.99 -3.67
CA HIS A 29 5.61 12.22 -4.91
C HIS A 29 7.02 11.72 -5.26
N LEU A 30 8.04 12.56 -5.10
CA LEU A 30 9.44 12.19 -5.38
C LEU A 30 10.06 11.29 -4.30
N SER A 31 9.50 11.28 -3.08
CA SER A 31 10.06 10.54 -1.94
C SER A 31 9.70 9.05 -1.88
N VAL A 32 8.79 8.59 -2.72
CA VAL A 32 8.20 7.24 -2.68
C VAL A 32 8.62 6.42 -3.89
N ASN A 33 8.90 5.13 -3.68
CA ASN A 33 9.42 4.24 -4.71
C ASN A 33 8.46 3.05 -4.98
N HIS A 34 7.17 3.37 -5.15
CA HIS A 34 6.16 2.39 -5.52
C HIS A 34 6.30 1.99 -6.99
N GLN A 35 5.95 0.74 -7.31
CA GLN A 35 5.90 0.31 -8.71
C GLN A 35 4.68 0.88 -9.41
N ASN A 36 4.83 1.19 -10.70
CA ASN A 36 3.77 1.74 -11.55
C ASN A 36 2.75 0.68 -11.97
N ILE A 37 3.14 -0.59 -11.96
CA ILE A 37 2.28 -1.71 -12.32
C ILE A 37 2.29 -2.70 -11.17
N ILE A 38 1.11 -3.10 -10.73
CA ILE A 38 0.92 -4.21 -9.79
C ILE A 38 -0.09 -5.21 -10.38
N ALA A 39 -0.12 -6.43 -9.85
CA ALA A 39 -1.10 -7.42 -10.25
C ALA A 39 -2.53 -6.94 -9.93
N GLY A 40 -3.47 -7.15 -10.86
CA GLY A 40 -4.86 -6.67 -10.79
C GLY A 40 -5.75 -7.43 -9.80
N HIS A 41 -5.36 -7.47 -8.53
CA HIS A 41 -6.10 -8.13 -7.45
C HIS A 41 -7.05 -7.17 -6.73
N HIS A 42 -7.93 -7.71 -5.88
CA HIS A 42 -8.96 -6.97 -5.14
C HIS A 42 -8.44 -5.84 -4.24
N PHE A 43 -7.15 -5.86 -3.84
CA PHE A 43 -6.52 -4.79 -3.05
C PHE A 43 -5.79 -3.74 -3.90
N ALA A 44 -5.68 -3.92 -5.23
CA ALA A 44 -4.84 -3.07 -6.08
C ALA A 44 -5.31 -1.61 -6.09
N ALA A 45 -6.63 -1.39 -6.20
CA ALA A 45 -7.22 -0.05 -6.14
C ALA A 45 -6.97 0.62 -4.78
N ALA A 46 -7.21 -0.10 -3.68
CA ALA A 46 -6.95 0.40 -2.33
C ALA A 46 -5.47 0.71 -2.10
N SER A 47 -4.57 -0.06 -2.72
CA SER A 47 -3.13 0.22 -2.64
C SER A 47 -2.74 1.48 -3.41
N ALA A 48 -3.30 1.71 -4.60
CA ALA A 48 -3.09 2.95 -5.33
C ALA A 48 -3.65 4.16 -4.54
N GLU A 49 -4.86 4.05 -3.99
CA GLU A 49 -5.44 5.10 -3.16
C GLU A 49 -4.60 5.37 -1.90
N CYS A 50 -4.00 4.34 -1.28
CA CYS A 50 -3.09 4.50 -0.16
C CYS A 50 -1.91 5.43 -0.49
N LEU A 51 -1.32 5.24 -1.68
CA LEU A 51 -0.22 6.05 -2.19
C LEU A 51 -0.66 7.50 -2.42
N ASP A 52 -1.83 7.69 -3.03
CA ASP A 52 -2.39 9.02 -3.29
C ASP A 52 -2.72 9.76 -1.99
N LEU A 53 -3.28 9.08 -1.00
CA LEU A 53 -3.52 9.64 0.34
C LEU A 53 -2.23 10.16 0.97
N TYR A 54 -1.12 9.42 0.86
CA TYR A 54 0.17 9.87 1.38
C TYR A 54 0.66 11.12 0.64
N ARG A 55 0.65 11.06 -0.70
CA ARG A 55 1.06 12.16 -1.57
C ARG A 55 0.29 13.44 -1.29
N ASP A 56 -1.00 13.30 -1.00
CA ASP A 56 -1.90 14.41 -0.70
C ASP A 56 -1.85 14.90 0.75
N GLY A 57 -1.17 14.19 1.65
CA GLY A 57 -0.97 14.59 3.05
C GLY A 57 -2.01 14.03 4.04
N TYR A 58 -2.81 13.05 3.64
CA TYR A 58 -3.81 12.40 4.48
C TYR A 58 -3.21 11.26 5.33
N PHE A 59 -2.28 11.62 6.22
CA PHE A 59 -1.37 10.65 6.86
C PHE A 59 -2.05 9.60 7.76
N LEU A 60 -3.07 9.96 8.54
CA LEU A 60 -3.83 8.99 9.34
C LEU A 60 -4.50 7.95 8.43
N SER A 61 -5.15 8.42 7.37
CA SER A 61 -5.80 7.56 6.38
C SER A 61 -4.79 6.65 5.70
N THR A 62 -3.62 7.18 5.31
CA THR A 62 -2.51 6.37 4.79
C THR A 62 -2.11 5.25 5.75
N VAL A 63 -1.97 5.53 7.05
CA VAL A 63 -1.63 4.51 8.06
C VAL A 63 -2.72 3.43 8.10
N MET A 64 -3.99 3.81 8.14
CA MET A 64 -5.10 2.85 8.19
C MET A 64 -5.19 2.00 6.92
N VAL A 65 -5.10 2.62 5.74
CA VAL A 65 -5.21 1.92 4.46
C VAL A 65 -3.99 1.03 4.23
N SER A 66 -2.78 1.48 4.54
CA SER A 66 -1.56 0.65 4.43
C SER A 66 -1.63 -0.60 5.29
N GLN A 67 -2.17 -0.51 6.52
CA GLN A 67 -2.42 -1.69 7.37
C GLN A 67 -3.40 -2.67 6.72
N ALA A 68 -4.49 -2.17 6.13
CA ALA A 68 -5.50 -3.00 5.48
C ALA A 68 -4.96 -3.66 4.20
N VAL A 69 -4.23 -2.91 3.37
CA VAL A 69 -3.62 -3.41 2.12
C VAL A 69 -2.55 -4.45 2.42
N ALA A 70 -1.64 -4.17 3.36
CA ALA A 70 -0.61 -5.14 3.77
C ALA A 70 -1.24 -6.43 4.31
N GLU A 71 -2.33 -6.34 5.06
CA GLU A 71 -3.08 -7.53 5.49
C GLU A 71 -3.73 -8.29 4.32
N GLY A 72 -4.31 -7.58 3.35
CA GLY A 72 -4.86 -8.17 2.13
C GLY A 72 -3.80 -8.94 1.34
N ILE A 73 -2.64 -8.30 1.10
CA ILE A 73 -1.52 -8.93 0.40
C ILE A 73 -0.99 -10.13 1.18
N PHE A 74 -0.80 -10.02 2.50
CA PHE A 74 -0.30 -11.12 3.33
C PHE A 74 -1.22 -12.35 3.25
N ARG A 75 -2.54 -12.14 3.34
CA ARG A 75 -3.53 -13.22 3.18
C ARG A 75 -3.49 -13.82 1.79
N PHE A 76 -3.40 -12.98 0.77
CA PHE A 76 -3.27 -13.42 -0.61
C PHE A 76 -2.02 -14.30 -0.81
N VAL A 77 -0.87 -13.91 -0.24
CA VAL A 77 0.36 -14.71 -0.28
C VAL A 77 0.14 -16.06 0.39
N LEU A 78 -0.51 -16.12 1.55
CA LEU A 78 -0.82 -17.39 2.20
C LEU A 78 -1.72 -18.28 1.34
N GLU A 79 -2.81 -17.71 0.80
CA GLU A 79 -3.79 -18.43 -0.03
C GLU A 79 -3.14 -19.00 -1.30
N ARG A 80 -2.33 -18.20 -2.01
CA ARG A 80 -1.59 -18.64 -3.21
C ARG A 80 -0.58 -19.75 -2.96
N ASN A 81 -0.18 -19.93 -1.71
CA ASN A 81 0.74 -20.98 -1.29
C ASN A 81 0.04 -22.10 -0.50
N GLY A 82 -1.29 -22.18 -0.54
CA GLY A 82 -2.06 -23.27 0.08
C GLY A 82 -2.13 -23.21 1.61
N ARG A 83 -1.87 -22.04 2.21
CA ARG A 83 -1.75 -21.83 3.67
C ARG A 83 -2.90 -21.02 4.28
N GLY A 84 -4.09 -21.15 3.69
CA GLY A 84 -5.28 -20.37 4.07
C GLY A 84 -5.68 -20.48 5.55
N ARG A 85 -6.71 -19.70 5.92
CA ARG A 85 -7.19 -19.40 7.29
C ARG A 85 -7.24 -20.55 8.33
N ALA A 86 -7.29 -21.81 7.91
CA ALA A 86 -7.36 -22.97 8.81
C ALA A 86 -6.00 -23.63 9.12
N GLY A 87 -4.94 -23.34 8.35
CA GLY A 87 -3.67 -24.10 8.40
C GLY A 87 -2.56 -23.48 9.25
N GLU A 88 -2.49 -22.15 9.33
CA GLU A 88 -1.38 -21.45 9.98
C GLU A 88 -1.71 -21.10 11.43
N LYS A 89 -1.22 -21.92 12.37
CA LYS A 89 -1.28 -21.63 13.82
C LYS A 89 -0.09 -20.76 14.23
N GLY A 90 -0.36 -19.65 14.93
CA GLY A 90 0.65 -18.76 15.50
C GLY A 90 0.29 -17.28 15.35
N ASP A 91 1.07 -16.40 15.97
CA ASP A 91 1.01 -14.97 15.67
C ASP A 91 1.53 -14.68 14.25
N ARG A 92 1.23 -13.49 13.72
CA ARG A 92 1.63 -13.13 12.34
C ARG A 92 3.12 -13.17 12.10
N GLN A 93 3.91 -12.81 13.10
CA GLN A 93 5.37 -12.82 12.96
C GLN A 93 5.89 -14.25 12.80
N THR A 94 5.31 -15.20 13.51
CA THR A 94 5.61 -16.63 13.39
C THR A 94 5.24 -17.16 12.02
N VAL A 95 4.05 -16.81 11.52
CA VAL A 95 3.61 -17.17 10.16
C VAL A 95 4.54 -16.57 9.11
N ALA A 96 4.88 -15.29 9.23
CA ALA A 96 5.78 -14.61 8.29
C ALA A 96 7.19 -15.21 8.30
N LYS A 97 7.72 -15.60 9.46
CA LYS A 97 9.00 -16.33 9.57
C LYS A 97 8.99 -17.64 8.80
N ARG A 98 7.89 -18.40 8.86
CA ARG A 98 7.75 -19.65 8.09
C ARG A 98 7.78 -19.37 6.59
N LEU A 99 7.04 -18.35 6.12
CA LEU A 99 7.10 -17.95 4.71
C LEU A 99 8.52 -17.65 4.24
N VAL A 100 9.38 -17.08 5.10
CA VAL A 100 10.80 -16.88 4.78
C VAL A 100 11.57 -18.19 4.77
N THR A 101 11.41 -19.04 5.77
CA THR A 101 12.05 -20.37 5.83
C THR A 101 11.72 -21.21 4.59
N ASP A 102 10.50 -21.08 4.08
CA ASP A 102 10.02 -21.80 2.91
C ASP A 102 10.38 -21.11 1.57
N GLY A 103 11.13 -20.00 1.62
CA GLY A 103 11.59 -19.27 0.45
C GLY A 103 10.47 -18.57 -0.34
N LEU A 104 9.32 -18.32 0.28
CA LEU A 104 8.16 -17.69 -0.35
C LEU A 104 8.21 -16.16 -0.34
N ILE A 105 8.90 -15.61 0.67
CA ILE A 105 9.23 -14.18 0.79
C ILE A 105 10.64 -14.02 1.37
N SER A 106 11.25 -12.86 1.18
CA SER A 106 12.55 -12.53 1.78
C SER A 106 12.42 -12.06 3.24
N GLN A 107 13.55 -12.01 3.95
CA GLN A 107 13.63 -11.38 5.28
C GLN A 107 13.22 -9.90 5.26
N GLU A 108 13.51 -9.19 4.16
CA GLU A 108 13.17 -7.78 4.00
C GLU A 108 11.65 -7.59 3.89
N CYS A 109 11.00 -8.37 3.04
CA CYS A 109 9.55 -8.36 2.87
C CYS A 109 8.82 -8.78 4.14
N MET A 110 9.32 -9.81 4.85
CA MET A 110 8.83 -10.16 6.19
C MET A 110 8.93 -8.99 7.16
N GLY A 111 10.08 -8.30 7.18
CA GLY A 111 10.31 -7.12 8.00
C GLY A 111 9.29 -6.01 7.73
N ALA A 112 9.03 -5.73 6.45
CA ALA A 112 8.04 -4.74 6.03
C ALA A 112 6.61 -5.09 6.49
N PHE A 113 6.16 -6.34 6.30
CA PHE A 113 4.86 -6.78 6.82
C PHE A 113 4.74 -6.60 8.34
N VAL A 114 5.79 -6.98 9.08
CA VAL A 114 5.83 -6.90 10.55
C VAL A 114 5.85 -5.44 11.02
N GLN A 115 6.58 -4.55 10.34
CA GLN A 115 6.62 -3.13 10.68
C GLN A 115 5.28 -2.43 10.48
N ILE A 116 4.58 -2.71 9.36
CA ILE A 116 3.21 -2.22 9.15
C ILE A 116 2.27 -2.80 10.20
N TRP A 117 2.39 -4.07 10.56
CA TRP A 117 1.56 -4.67 11.61
C TRP A 117 1.74 -3.98 12.97
N HIS A 118 2.97 -3.62 13.32
CA HIS A 118 3.30 -2.89 14.55
C HIS A 118 3.17 -1.36 14.41
N SER A 119 2.49 -0.84 13.37
CA SER A 119 2.23 0.59 13.17
C SER A 119 1.09 1.12 14.04
N PHE A 120 1.07 0.79 15.33
CA PHE A 120 0.01 1.19 16.27
C PHE A 120 -1.40 0.75 15.84
N ARG A 121 -1.51 -0.40 15.16
CA ARG A 121 -2.75 -0.87 14.54
C ARG A 121 -3.96 -0.85 15.49
N ASN A 122 -3.81 -1.37 16.70
CA ASN A 122 -4.92 -1.41 17.65
C ASN A 122 -5.28 0.00 18.15
N ASP A 123 -4.28 0.80 18.54
CA ASP A 123 -4.51 2.18 19.00
C ASP A 123 -5.23 3.00 17.92
N VAL A 124 -4.79 2.91 16.67
CA VAL A 124 -5.39 3.61 15.53
C VAL A 124 -6.78 3.05 15.21
N HIS A 125 -6.97 1.73 15.23
CA HIS A 125 -8.28 1.14 14.90
C HIS A 125 -9.36 1.46 15.95
N HIS A 126 -8.98 1.58 17.22
CA HIS A 126 -9.89 1.87 18.31
C HIS A 126 -9.95 3.36 18.69
N MET A 127 -9.13 4.21 18.05
CA MET A 127 -8.96 5.62 18.40
C MET A 127 -8.61 5.82 19.88
N ASP A 128 -7.69 4.98 20.38
CA ASP A 128 -7.22 5.08 21.76
C ASP A 128 -6.50 6.43 22.00
N PRO A 129 -6.50 6.98 23.22
CA PRO A 129 -5.91 8.30 23.50
C PRO A 129 -4.44 8.45 23.07
N ARG A 130 -3.71 7.33 22.96
CA ARG A 130 -2.33 7.29 22.46
C ARG A 130 -2.20 7.84 21.03
N VAL A 131 -3.26 7.79 20.22
CA VAL A 131 -3.32 8.35 18.87
C VAL A 131 -2.86 9.81 18.83
N ALA A 132 -3.19 10.60 19.86
CA ALA A 132 -2.79 12.02 19.95
C ALA A 132 -1.26 12.23 20.04
N THR A 133 -0.50 11.20 20.39
CA THR A 133 0.97 11.27 20.53
C THR A 133 1.71 10.74 19.30
N ILE A 134 1.01 10.19 18.32
CA ILE A 134 1.61 9.55 17.15
C ILE A 134 1.97 10.61 16.11
N SER A 135 3.21 10.60 15.63
CA SER A 135 3.60 11.35 14.44
C SER A 135 3.11 10.62 13.18
N PHE A 136 1.89 10.93 12.75
CA PHE A 136 1.31 10.35 11.54
C PHE A 136 2.14 10.59 10.27
N PRO A 137 2.74 11.77 10.01
CA PRO A 137 3.56 11.96 8.81
C PRO A 137 4.72 10.95 8.73
N ALA A 138 5.46 10.78 9.83
CA ALA A 138 6.58 9.84 9.88
C ALA A 138 6.12 8.38 9.78
N LEU A 139 5.03 8.03 10.47
CA LEU A 139 4.47 6.69 10.46
C LEU A 139 3.92 6.32 9.06
N ALA A 140 3.24 7.25 8.41
CA ALA A 140 2.69 7.10 7.06
C ALA A 140 3.80 6.90 6.04
N LYS A 141 4.88 7.71 6.08
CA LYS A 141 6.03 7.55 5.20
C LYS A 141 6.65 6.17 5.34
N ARG A 142 6.93 5.73 6.57
CA ARG A 142 7.48 4.39 6.83
C ARG A 142 6.57 3.29 6.28
N ASN A 143 5.26 3.35 6.56
CA ASN A 143 4.31 2.34 6.09
C ASN A 143 4.23 2.30 4.55
N ILE A 144 4.33 3.44 3.87
CA ILE A 144 4.37 3.51 2.41
C ILE A 144 5.66 2.91 1.86
N ASP A 145 6.81 3.18 2.47
CA ASP A 145 8.07 2.55 2.07
C ASP A 145 8.03 1.02 2.26
N ASP A 146 7.51 0.56 3.39
CA ASP A 146 7.30 -0.87 3.66
C ASP A 146 6.33 -1.51 2.65
N LEU A 147 5.24 -0.82 2.31
CA LEU A 147 4.28 -1.29 1.32
C LEU A 147 4.92 -1.40 -0.08
N ALA A 148 5.74 -0.42 -0.46
CA ALA A 148 6.50 -0.47 -1.70
C ALA A 148 7.46 -1.67 -1.74
N THR A 149 8.12 -1.99 -0.62
CA THR A 149 8.98 -3.17 -0.50
C THR A 149 8.20 -4.47 -0.67
N ILE A 150 7.05 -4.60 0.00
CA ILE A 150 6.17 -5.77 -0.13
C ILE A 150 5.73 -5.95 -1.59
N GLU A 151 5.15 -4.91 -2.19
CA GLU A 151 4.65 -4.98 -3.55
C GLU A 151 5.77 -5.26 -4.55
N ARG A 152 6.95 -4.67 -4.33
CA ARG A 152 8.09 -4.86 -5.22
C ARG A 152 8.57 -6.28 -5.26
N GLU A 153 8.47 -7.00 -4.16
CA GLU A 153 8.82 -8.40 -4.10
C GLU A 153 7.71 -9.29 -4.68
N ILE A 154 6.49 -9.17 -4.15
CA ILE A 154 5.37 -10.05 -4.48
C ILE A 154 4.93 -9.86 -5.95
N PHE A 155 4.86 -8.62 -6.41
CA PHE A 155 4.43 -8.26 -7.76
C PHE A 155 5.60 -7.76 -8.62
N SER A 156 6.81 -8.26 -8.36
CA SER A 156 7.95 -7.93 -9.21
C SER A 156 7.74 -8.44 -10.64
N TYR A 157 8.13 -7.62 -11.62
CA TYR A 157 8.10 -7.97 -13.03
C TYR A 157 9.32 -7.41 -13.76
N ARG A 158 9.57 -7.95 -14.95
CA ARG A 158 10.52 -7.42 -15.94
C ARG A 158 9.77 -7.04 -17.20
N LEU A 159 10.30 -6.07 -17.94
CA LEU A 159 9.81 -5.75 -19.28
C LEU A 159 10.79 -6.34 -20.30
N ASP A 160 10.26 -7.11 -21.25
CA ASP A 160 11.03 -7.69 -22.35
C ASP A 160 10.24 -7.53 -23.64
N ASN A 161 10.77 -6.73 -24.58
CA ASN A 161 10.14 -6.46 -25.88
C ASN A 161 8.65 -6.08 -25.78
N GLY A 162 8.30 -5.21 -24.84
CA GLY A 162 6.92 -4.75 -24.60
C GLY A 162 6.03 -5.73 -23.82
N LYS A 163 6.56 -6.87 -23.40
CA LYS A 163 5.85 -7.86 -22.57
C LYS A 163 6.18 -7.69 -21.10
N LEU A 164 5.17 -7.83 -20.25
CA LEU A 164 5.34 -7.94 -18.80
C LEU A 164 5.63 -9.40 -18.44
N LEU A 165 6.78 -9.64 -17.82
CA LEU A 165 7.22 -10.95 -17.35
C LEU A 165 7.25 -10.95 -15.82
N PRO A 166 6.26 -11.56 -15.15
CA PRO A 166 6.29 -11.73 -13.70
C PRO A 166 7.54 -12.46 -13.22
N VAL A 167 8.21 -11.93 -12.20
CA VAL A 167 9.31 -12.66 -11.53
C VAL A 167 8.73 -13.78 -10.66
N GLN A 168 7.62 -13.51 -9.98
CA GLN A 168 6.90 -14.47 -9.15
C GLN A 168 5.54 -14.83 -9.75
N ALA A 169 5.52 -15.59 -10.84
CA ALA A 169 4.31 -15.89 -11.62
C ALA A 169 3.11 -16.39 -10.80
N ARG A 170 3.33 -17.08 -9.67
CA ARG A 170 2.27 -17.58 -8.77
C ARG A 170 1.34 -16.48 -8.23
N TYR A 171 1.83 -15.24 -8.13
CA TYR A 171 1.09 -14.09 -7.61
C TYR A 171 0.37 -13.29 -8.70
N TRP A 172 0.37 -13.79 -9.93
CA TRP A 172 -0.25 -13.16 -11.09
C TRP A 172 -1.29 -14.09 -11.71
N ASP A 173 -2.44 -13.55 -12.12
CA ASP A 173 -3.51 -14.31 -12.77
C ASP A 173 -3.30 -14.40 -14.27
N ILE A 174 -2.25 -15.15 -14.65
CA ILE A 174 -1.91 -15.42 -16.04
C ILE A 174 -3.03 -16.25 -16.68
N GLN A 175 -3.69 -15.67 -17.68
CA GLN A 175 -4.78 -16.28 -18.43
C GLN A 175 -4.26 -17.29 -19.46
N SER A 176 -5.15 -18.12 -20.00
CA SER A 176 -4.79 -19.14 -21.00
C SER A 176 -4.24 -18.57 -22.31
N ASP A 177 -4.56 -17.31 -22.63
CA ASP A 177 -4.04 -16.58 -23.79
C ASP A 177 -2.70 -15.88 -23.52
N GLY A 178 -2.13 -16.07 -22.32
CA GLY A 178 -0.88 -15.45 -21.89
C GLY A 178 -1.01 -14.00 -21.42
N THR A 179 -2.22 -13.44 -21.35
CA THR A 179 -2.46 -12.11 -20.77
C THR A 179 -2.53 -12.17 -19.26
N VAL A 180 -2.39 -11.02 -18.60
CA VAL A 180 -2.48 -10.89 -17.14
C VAL A 180 -3.22 -9.60 -16.78
N PRO A 181 -4.23 -9.64 -15.89
CA PRO A 181 -4.87 -8.44 -15.40
C PRO A 181 -3.89 -7.65 -14.53
N VAL A 182 -3.77 -6.36 -14.83
CA VAL A 182 -2.87 -5.43 -14.15
C VAL A 182 -3.65 -4.24 -13.61
N PHE A 183 -3.10 -3.60 -12.58
CA PHE A 183 -3.51 -2.28 -12.16
C PHE A 183 -2.40 -1.28 -12.48
N LEU A 184 -2.74 -0.21 -13.20
CA LEU A 184 -1.81 0.83 -13.61
C LEU A 184 -1.94 2.04 -12.68
N ARG A 185 -0.83 2.46 -12.08
CA ARG A 185 -0.73 3.73 -11.35
C ARG A 185 -0.22 4.78 -12.33
N LEU A 186 -1.12 5.66 -12.78
CA LEU A 186 -0.86 6.63 -13.85
C LEU A 186 -0.20 7.92 -13.36
N HIS A 187 0.04 8.05 -12.05
CA HIS A 187 0.61 9.26 -11.45
C HIS A 187 2.05 8.99 -10.99
N PRO A 188 3.05 9.66 -11.59
CA PRO A 188 4.46 9.50 -11.24
C PRO A 188 4.72 9.83 -9.78
#